data_AF-A0A4Z1EDT7-F1
#
_entry.id   AF-A0A4Z1EDT7-F1
#
_cell.length_a   1.000
_cell.length_b   1.000
_cell.length_c   1.000
_cell.angle_alpha   90.00
_cell.angle_beta   90.00
_cell.angle_gamma   90.00
#
_symmetry.space_group_name_H-M   'P 1'
#
loop_
_entity.id
_entity.type
_entity.pdbx_description
1 polymer ?
#
loop_
_entity_poly.entity_id
_entity_poly.type
_entity_poly.pdbx_seq_one_letter_code
_entity_poly.pdbx_strand_id
1 'polypeptide(L)'
;MLALREACTILKWSEKELRNRLAIWRGYKEIKDAGGWACLAFAGSGVYRLCKYRVGFEKNLTARLERLQSSLEVAADTIHPEWRKLLKFIGIECQPVYTGHPHDWVVCDTAKPVTLKSTYMQWDPDFEFSHLEESVIDQAAWAIEDPRMVENFSIVSCRDCGRLQSNNSAVNECRCFPELYGCCKTPPPVQVFRTPLGMNNGIIARCEFGRGSAIGEFVGLVTKGMEGKDVMQSKSTRNQYQIYQGRMGSLTIASTLPFYI
;
A
#
# COMPACT_ATOMS: atom_id res chain seq x y z
N MET A 1 -14.52 29.67 35.24
CA MET A 1 -14.71 30.76 34.26
C MET A 1 -13.59 31.81 34.24
N LEU A 2 -12.78 31.97 35.31
CA LEU A 2 -11.64 32.91 35.35
C LEU A 2 -10.53 32.59 34.31
N ALA A 3 -10.08 31.34 34.25
CA ALA A 3 -9.01 30.92 33.33
C ALA A 3 -9.31 31.17 31.84
N LEU A 4 -10.59 31.14 31.45
CA LEU A 4 -11.00 31.33 30.05
C LEU A 4 -10.99 32.81 29.66
N ARG A 5 -11.40 33.70 30.58
CA ARG A 5 -11.26 35.15 30.40
C ARG A 5 -9.80 35.58 30.37
N GLU A 6 -8.98 35.05 31.27
CA GLU A 6 -7.55 35.34 31.33
C GLU A 6 -6.83 34.91 30.04
N ALA A 7 -7.11 33.70 29.54
CA ALA A 7 -6.59 33.23 28.25
C ALA A 7 -7.04 34.11 27.08
N CYS A 8 -8.30 34.57 27.04
CA CYS A 8 -8.77 35.53 26.02
C CYS A 8 -7.99 36.85 26.06
N THR A 9 -7.68 37.36 27.26
CA THR A 9 -6.90 38.59 27.44
C THR A 9 -5.45 38.42 26.97
N ILE A 10 -4.78 37.33 27.34
CA ILE A 10 -3.38 37.07 26.97
C ILE A 10 -3.25 36.82 25.46
N LEU A 11 -4.12 35.98 24.89
CA LEU A 11 -4.05 35.56 23.49
C LEU A 11 -4.68 36.58 22.52
N LYS A 12 -5.33 37.62 23.06
CA LYS A 12 -6.10 38.62 22.29
C LYS A 12 -7.15 37.97 21.37
N TRP A 13 -7.79 36.91 21.84
CA TRP A 13 -8.86 36.22 21.13
C TRP A 13 -10.20 36.44 21.81
N SER A 14 -11.27 36.53 21.03
CA SER A 14 -12.62 36.47 21.57
C SER A 14 -12.89 35.10 22.21
N GLU A 15 -13.81 35.05 23.17
CA GLU A 15 -14.23 33.80 23.80
C GLU A 15 -14.75 32.78 22.78
N LYS A 16 -15.44 33.24 21.74
CA LYS A 16 -15.91 32.41 20.63
C LYS A 16 -14.75 31.78 19.85
N GLU A 17 -13.72 32.56 19.52
CA GLU A 17 -12.54 32.06 18.81
C GLU A 17 -11.76 31.05 19.64
N LEU A 18 -11.58 31.32 20.93
CA LEU A 18 -10.91 30.41 21.85
C LEU A 18 -11.67 29.08 21.97
N ARG A 19 -13.00 29.12 22.17
CA ARG A 19 -13.84 27.91 22.24
C ARG A 19 -13.76 27.09 20.94
N ASN A 20 -13.80 27.74 19.78
CA ASN A 20 -13.68 27.05 18.50
C ASN A 20 -12.32 26.36 18.33
N ARG A 21 -11.21 27.04 18.68
CA ARG A 21 -9.87 26.45 18.62
C ARG A 21 -9.71 25.28 19.59
N LEU A 22 -10.22 25.43 20.81
CA LEU A 22 -10.21 24.34 21.81
C LEU A 22 -11.01 23.13 21.37
N ALA A 23 -12.17 23.31 20.73
CA ALA A 23 -12.96 22.23 20.17
C ALA A 23 -12.18 21.48 19.07
N ILE A 24 -11.52 22.22 18.18
CA ILE A 24 -10.69 21.63 17.11
C ILE A 24 -9.53 20.82 17.70
N TRP A 25 -8.79 21.39 18.64
CA TRP A 25 -7.66 20.71 19.29
C TRP A 25 -8.10 19.49 20.09
N ARG A 26 -9.23 19.56 20.79
CA ARG A 26 -9.81 18.41 21.47
C ARG A 26 -10.15 17.30 20.48
N GLY A 27 -10.78 17.65 19.36
CA GLY A 27 -11.11 16.68 18.32
C GLY A 27 -9.88 16.00 17.72
N TYR A 28 -8.82 16.77 17.41
CA TYR A 28 -7.55 16.20 16.93
C TYR A 28 -6.90 15.31 17.98
N LYS A 29 -6.92 15.72 19.24
CA LYS A 29 -6.38 14.92 20.35
C LYS A 29 -7.13 13.59 20.47
N GLU A 30 -8.45 13.60 20.46
CA GLU A 30 -9.27 12.38 20.54
C GLU A 30 -9.00 11.42 19.37
N ILE A 31 -8.89 11.93 18.13
CA ILE A 31 -8.52 11.11 16.96
C ILE A 31 -7.11 10.53 17.12
N LYS A 32 -6.13 11.35 17.53
CA LYS A 32 -4.74 10.92 17.72
C LYS A 32 -4.63 9.87 18.83
N ASP A 33 -5.34 10.06 19.93
CA ASP A 33 -5.29 9.17 21.09
C ASP A 33 -5.90 7.80 20.74
N ALA A 34 -6.98 7.76 19.96
CA ALA A 34 -7.64 6.52 19.54
C ALA A 34 -6.97 5.84 18.32
N GLY A 35 -6.67 6.60 17.27
CA GLY A 35 -6.24 6.08 15.97
C GLY A 35 -4.76 6.31 15.63
N GLY A 36 -4.00 6.93 16.53
CA GLY A 36 -2.59 7.24 16.33
C GLY A 36 -2.34 8.41 15.36
N TRP A 37 -1.06 8.68 15.11
CA TRP A 37 -0.64 9.77 14.24
C TRP A 37 -0.96 9.56 12.77
N ALA A 38 -1.02 8.31 12.31
CA ALA A 38 -1.39 7.98 10.92
C ALA A 38 -2.75 8.60 10.53
N CYS A 39 -3.72 8.58 11.45
CA CYS A 39 -5.03 9.20 11.22
C CYS A 39 -4.96 10.71 10.94
N LEU A 40 -4.04 11.41 11.60
CA LEU A 40 -3.89 12.86 11.43
C LEU A 40 -2.93 13.22 10.29
N ALA A 41 -1.88 12.44 10.07
CA ALA A 41 -0.90 12.68 9.01
C ALA A 41 -1.53 12.61 7.63
N PHE A 42 -2.53 11.74 7.45
CA PHE A 42 -3.28 11.56 6.21
C PHE A 42 -4.69 12.17 6.27
N ALA A 43 -4.98 12.97 7.31
CA ALA A 43 -6.27 13.65 7.43
C ALA A 43 -6.41 14.74 6.36
N GLY A 44 -7.49 14.67 5.58
CA GLY A 44 -7.89 15.78 4.72
C GLY A 44 -8.51 16.95 5.48
N SER A 45 -8.80 18.04 4.77
CA SER A 45 -9.44 19.26 5.31
C SER A 45 -10.82 19.01 5.95
N GLY A 46 -11.44 17.86 5.69
CA GLY A 46 -12.69 17.43 6.31
C GLY A 46 -12.61 17.25 7.83
N VAL A 47 -11.46 16.80 8.36
CA VAL A 47 -11.30 16.59 9.82
C VAL A 47 -11.36 17.92 10.57
N TYR A 48 -10.76 18.97 10.02
CA TYR A 48 -10.89 20.32 10.56
C TYR A 48 -12.35 20.77 10.65
N ARG A 49 -13.13 20.57 9.58
CA ARG A 49 -14.56 20.94 9.54
C ARG A 49 -15.35 20.13 10.57
N LEU A 50 -15.09 18.83 10.67
CA LEU A 50 -15.73 17.95 11.66
C LEU A 50 -15.46 18.44 13.09
N CYS A 51 -14.21 18.68 13.46
CA CYS A 51 -13.87 19.13 14.81
C CYS A 51 -14.33 20.57 15.11
N LYS A 52 -14.50 21.41 14.08
CA LYS A 52 -14.99 22.79 14.24
C LYS A 52 -16.50 22.88 14.43
N TYR A 53 -17.27 22.06 13.72
CA TYR A 53 -18.72 22.21 13.63
C TYR A 53 -19.52 21.12 14.37
N ARG A 54 -18.91 19.99 14.75
CA ARG A 54 -19.58 18.97 15.56
C ARG A 54 -19.24 19.11 17.04
N VAL A 55 -20.24 18.87 17.88
CA VAL A 55 -20.13 18.95 19.36
C VAL A 55 -19.36 17.74 19.94
N GLY A 56 -19.20 16.66 19.16
CA GLY A 56 -18.41 15.50 19.53
C GLY A 56 -18.45 14.42 18.45
N PHE A 57 -17.57 13.42 18.59
CA PHE A 57 -17.59 12.23 17.75
C PHE A 57 -18.69 11.25 18.18
N GLU A 58 -19.10 10.38 17.26
CA GLU A 58 -19.99 9.27 17.59
C GLU A 58 -19.34 8.37 18.64
N LYS A 59 -20.15 7.83 19.57
CA LYS A 59 -19.66 6.97 20.68
C LYS A 59 -18.82 5.78 20.22
N ASN A 60 -19.04 5.30 18.99
CA ASN A 60 -18.35 4.15 18.43
C ASN A 60 -17.13 4.53 17.59
N LEU A 61 -16.87 5.82 17.34
CA LEU A 61 -15.75 6.23 16.48
C LEU A 61 -14.41 5.90 17.14
N THR A 62 -14.24 6.23 18.41
CA THR A 62 -13.00 5.96 19.16
C THR A 62 -12.72 4.46 19.20
N ALA A 63 -13.71 3.64 19.59
CA ALA A 63 -13.57 2.18 19.58
C ALA A 63 -13.29 1.61 18.18
N ARG A 64 -13.79 2.24 17.11
CA ARG A 64 -13.47 1.84 15.73
C ARG A 64 -12.06 2.25 15.34
N LEU A 65 -11.61 3.46 15.70
CA LEU A 65 -10.26 3.95 15.44
C LEU A 65 -9.22 3.12 16.20
N GLU A 66 -9.48 2.77 17.45
CA GLU A 66 -8.61 1.90 18.25
C GLU A 66 -8.44 0.53 17.59
N ARG A 67 -9.55 -0.07 17.12
CA ARG A 67 -9.49 -1.34 16.37
C ARG A 67 -8.70 -1.23 15.07
N LEU A 68 -8.84 -0.10 14.36
CA LEU A 68 -8.20 0.10 13.06
C LEU A 68 -6.79 0.67 13.17
N GLN A 69 -6.36 1.15 14.34
CA GLN A 69 -5.12 1.91 14.54
C GLN A 69 -3.92 1.24 13.87
N SER A 70 -3.72 -0.06 14.17
CA SER A 70 -2.60 -0.82 13.62
C SER A 70 -2.69 -1.01 12.11
N SER A 71 -3.91 -1.23 11.57
CA SER A 71 -4.11 -1.35 10.13
C SER A 71 -3.89 -0.02 9.40
N LEU A 72 -4.29 1.10 10.02
CA LEU A 72 -4.06 2.44 9.49
C LEU A 72 -2.58 2.80 9.49
N GLU A 73 -1.83 2.32 10.47
CA GLU A 73 -0.37 2.52 10.53
C GLU A 73 0.36 1.80 9.39
N VAL A 74 0.05 0.51 9.18
CA VAL A 74 0.58 -0.24 8.02
C VAL A 74 0.13 0.42 6.70
N ALA A 75 -1.04 1.06 6.66
CA ALA A 75 -1.57 1.66 5.43
C ALA A 75 -0.81 2.93 5.11
N ALA A 76 -0.54 3.75 6.13
CA ALA A 76 0.33 4.92 6.05
C ALA A 76 1.73 4.54 5.55
N ASP A 77 2.28 3.43 6.04
CA ASP A 77 3.60 2.91 5.62
C ASP A 77 3.62 2.49 4.15
N THR A 78 2.47 2.07 3.62
CA THR A 78 2.35 1.74 2.20
C THR A 78 2.18 2.98 1.32
N ILE A 79 1.37 3.95 1.76
CA ILE A 79 1.05 5.15 0.98
C ILE A 79 2.25 6.10 0.93
N HIS A 80 2.93 6.29 2.05
CA HIS A 80 4.07 7.18 2.15
C HIS A 80 5.04 6.65 3.23
N PRO A 81 5.96 5.73 2.90
CA PRO A 81 6.85 5.06 3.88
C PRO A 81 7.57 6.03 4.85
N GLU A 82 7.84 7.25 4.39
CA GLU A 82 8.57 8.27 5.14
C GLU A 82 7.68 9.27 5.91
N TRP A 83 6.40 8.97 6.10
CA TRP A 83 5.45 9.90 6.72
C TRP A 83 5.85 10.29 8.17
N ARG A 84 6.59 9.41 8.87
CA ARG A 84 7.13 9.73 10.21
C ARG A 84 8.27 10.75 10.17
N LYS A 85 9.03 10.86 9.07
CA LYS A 85 10.01 11.95 8.89
C LYS A 85 9.32 13.31 8.85
N LEU A 86 8.10 13.38 8.29
CA LEU A 86 7.28 14.60 8.29
C LEU A 86 6.89 15.03 9.71
N LEU A 87 6.53 14.07 10.57
CA LEU A 87 6.24 14.33 11.99
C LEU A 87 7.47 14.83 12.75
N LYS A 88 8.65 14.29 12.42
CA LYS A 88 9.90 14.71 13.06
C LYS A 88 10.19 16.19 12.84
N PHE A 89 9.85 16.75 11.67
CA PHE A 89 10.05 18.19 11.39
C PHE A 89 9.23 19.11 12.31
N ILE A 90 8.09 18.63 12.84
CA ILE A 90 7.26 19.38 13.79
C ILE A 90 7.53 18.98 15.25
N GLY A 91 8.66 18.31 15.52
CA GLY A 91 9.10 17.93 16.85
C GLY A 91 8.38 16.70 17.42
N ILE A 92 7.68 15.93 16.59
CA ILE A 92 7.02 14.70 17.01
C ILE A 92 7.89 13.50 16.66
N GLU A 93 8.36 12.80 17.68
CA GLU A 93 9.02 11.51 17.50
C GLU A 93 7.98 10.39 17.44
N CYS A 94 7.99 9.65 16.34
CA CYS A 94 7.15 8.49 16.12
C CYS A 94 8.06 7.39 15.55
N GLN A 95 8.16 6.26 16.24
CA GLN A 95 8.95 5.13 15.78
C GLN A 95 8.09 4.19 14.91
N PRO A 96 8.67 3.53 13.90
CA PRO A 96 7.97 2.48 13.16
C PRO A 96 7.61 1.32 14.08
N VAL A 97 6.32 0.96 14.14
CA VAL A 97 5.85 -0.25 14.85
C VAL A 97 6.04 -1.50 13.99
N TYR A 98 5.78 -1.36 12.68
CA TYR A 98 5.91 -2.40 11.67
C TYR A 98 7.12 -2.07 10.81
N THR A 99 8.10 -2.97 10.78
CA THR A 99 9.37 -2.78 10.07
C THR A 99 9.46 -3.72 8.86
N GLY A 100 10.42 -3.48 7.97
CA GLY A 100 10.56 -4.25 6.73
C GLY A 100 9.66 -3.74 5.62
N HIS A 101 9.27 -4.63 4.70
CA HIS A 101 8.42 -4.25 3.58
C HIS A 101 6.95 -4.10 4.05
N PRO A 102 6.20 -3.05 3.65
CA PRO A 102 4.82 -2.87 4.11
C PRO A 102 3.90 -4.06 3.83
N HIS A 103 4.15 -4.79 2.74
CA HIS A 103 3.38 -5.98 2.36
C HIS A 103 3.78 -7.26 3.09
N ASP A 104 4.76 -7.21 4.00
CA ASP A 104 5.05 -8.30 4.94
C ASP A 104 4.02 -8.38 6.08
N TRP A 105 3.16 -7.37 6.22
CA TRP A 105 2.20 -7.27 7.31
C TRP A 105 0.78 -7.55 6.83
N VAL A 106 0.21 -8.63 7.35
CA VAL A 106 -1.15 -9.06 7.05
C VAL A 106 -2.10 -8.49 8.10
N VAL A 107 -2.98 -7.59 7.66
CA VAL A 107 -3.99 -6.98 8.54
C VAL A 107 -5.15 -7.94 8.81
N CYS A 108 -5.65 -7.91 10.04
CA CYS A 108 -6.81 -8.66 10.48
C CYS A 108 -7.84 -7.68 11.08
N ASP A 109 -9.14 -7.97 10.95
CA ASP A 109 -10.20 -7.04 11.37
C ASP A 109 -10.22 -6.74 12.87
N THR A 110 -9.77 -7.68 13.68
CA THR A 110 -9.90 -7.63 15.16
C THR A 110 -8.58 -7.85 15.88
N ALA A 111 -7.48 -8.08 15.16
CA ALA A 111 -6.20 -8.41 15.73
C ALA A 111 -5.09 -7.52 15.17
N LYS A 112 -3.96 -7.47 15.87
CA LYS A 112 -2.76 -6.80 15.38
C LYS A 112 -2.31 -7.47 14.07
N PRO A 113 -1.78 -6.69 13.10
CA PRO A 113 -1.11 -7.22 11.94
C PRO A 113 -0.09 -8.29 12.31
N VAL A 114 -0.11 -9.38 11.56
CA VAL A 114 0.83 -10.50 11.72
C VAL A 114 1.76 -10.55 10.51
N THR A 115 2.89 -11.24 10.64
CA THR A 115 3.78 -11.40 9.49
C THR A 115 3.15 -12.30 8.45
N LEU A 116 3.39 -12.01 7.18
CA LEU A 116 2.97 -12.82 6.06
C LEU A 116 3.43 -14.28 6.22
N LYS A 117 4.68 -14.48 6.65
CA LYS A 117 5.22 -15.81 6.98
C LYS A 117 4.32 -16.59 7.92
N SER A 118 3.89 -15.97 9.03
CA SER A 118 3.06 -16.65 10.03
C SER A 118 1.72 -17.14 9.49
N THR A 119 1.20 -16.54 8.41
CA THR A 119 -0.05 -16.96 7.79
C THR A 119 0.07 -18.25 6.99
N TYR A 120 1.29 -18.60 6.53
CA TYR A 120 1.53 -19.79 5.71
C TYR A 120 2.24 -20.95 6.43
N MET A 121 2.79 -20.71 7.63
CA MET A 121 3.53 -21.72 8.41
C MET A 121 2.76 -23.03 8.67
N GLN A 122 1.42 -22.99 8.68
CA GLN A 122 0.59 -24.17 8.88
C GLN A 122 0.62 -25.15 7.68
N TRP A 123 0.94 -24.67 6.48
CA TRP A 123 1.07 -25.51 5.27
C TRP A 123 2.52 -25.71 4.88
N ASP A 124 3.38 -24.73 5.16
CA ASP A 124 4.79 -24.74 4.80
C ASP A 124 5.62 -24.13 5.95
N PRO A 125 6.17 -24.95 6.87
CA PRO A 125 6.94 -24.46 8.02
C PRO A 125 8.17 -23.62 7.65
N ASP A 126 8.74 -23.89 6.48
CA ASP A 126 9.93 -23.20 5.95
C ASP A 126 9.54 -22.09 4.96
N PHE A 127 8.28 -21.62 5.00
CA PHE A 127 7.81 -20.56 4.13
C PHE A 127 8.57 -19.26 4.42
N GLU A 128 9.22 -18.73 3.39
CA GLU A 128 9.76 -17.38 3.38
C GLU A 128 9.39 -16.72 2.06
N PHE A 129 9.00 -15.45 2.12
CA PHE A 129 8.63 -14.69 0.93
C PHE A 129 9.68 -13.64 0.62
N SER A 130 10.14 -13.62 -0.63
CA SER A 130 11.10 -12.62 -1.13
C SER A 130 10.41 -11.64 -2.06
N HIS A 131 10.41 -10.36 -1.68
CA HIS A 131 9.90 -9.30 -2.56
C HIS A 131 10.83 -9.11 -3.75
N LEU A 132 10.25 -9.12 -4.95
CA LEU A 132 10.95 -8.91 -6.21
C LEU A 132 10.50 -7.60 -6.85
N GLU A 133 11.45 -6.83 -7.37
CA GLU A 133 11.18 -5.66 -8.21
C GLU A 133 10.95 -6.04 -9.67
N GLU A 134 11.57 -7.15 -10.11
CA GLU A 134 11.53 -7.66 -11.47
C GLU A 134 11.40 -9.19 -11.47
N SER A 135 10.81 -9.73 -12.53
CA SER A 135 10.67 -11.17 -12.67
C SER A 135 12.02 -11.83 -12.94
N VAL A 136 12.24 -13.01 -12.35
CA VAL A 136 13.45 -13.80 -12.50
C VAL A 136 13.21 -14.87 -13.57
N ILE A 137 14.16 -15.06 -14.49
CA ILE A 137 14.07 -16.11 -15.51
C ILE A 137 14.49 -17.45 -14.93
N ASP A 138 13.66 -18.46 -15.12
CA ASP A 138 14.01 -19.85 -14.84
C ASP A 138 15.04 -20.35 -15.87
N GLN A 139 16.31 -20.32 -15.48
CA GLN A 139 17.41 -20.77 -16.32
C GLN A 139 17.34 -22.26 -16.65
N ALA A 140 16.69 -23.09 -15.82
CA ALA A 140 16.52 -24.50 -16.14
C ALA A 140 15.48 -24.70 -17.25
N ALA A 141 14.44 -23.85 -17.28
CA ALA A 141 13.41 -23.89 -18.32
C ALA A 141 13.84 -23.19 -19.62
N TRP A 142 14.64 -22.12 -19.53
CA TRP A 142 14.90 -21.21 -20.65
C TRP A 142 16.39 -20.96 -20.97
N ALA A 143 17.32 -21.58 -20.23
CA ALA A 143 18.75 -21.29 -20.33
C ALA A 143 19.07 -19.81 -20.12
N ILE A 144 19.41 -19.08 -21.19
CA ILE A 144 19.71 -17.65 -21.17
C ILE A 144 18.67 -16.79 -21.90
N GLU A 145 17.65 -17.42 -22.48
CA GLU A 145 16.63 -16.74 -23.27
C GLU A 145 15.50 -16.25 -22.37
N ASP A 146 15.07 -14.99 -22.52
CA ASP A 146 13.85 -14.52 -21.89
C ASP A 146 12.69 -14.68 -22.89
N PRO A 147 11.69 -15.55 -22.60
CA PRO A 147 10.59 -15.83 -23.52
C PRO A 147 9.67 -14.63 -23.77
N ARG A 148 9.80 -13.57 -22.95
CA ARG A 148 9.06 -12.31 -23.09
C ARG A 148 9.68 -11.38 -24.11
N MET A 149 10.94 -11.61 -24.49
CA MET A 149 11.63 -10.81 -25.50
C MET A 149 10.91 -10.98 -26.83
N VAL A 150 10.43 -9.85 -27.36
CA VAL A 150 9.89 -9.79 -28.72
C VAL A 150 11.07 -9.42 -29.62
N GLU A 151 11.36 -10.23 -30.63
CA GLU A 151 12.31 -9.86 -31.68
C GLU A 151 11.81 -8.58 -32.37
N ASN A 152 12.32 -7.43 -31.97
CA ASN A 152 12.05 -6.15 -32.62
C ASN A 152 13.33 -5.32 -32.57
N PHE A 153 14.07 -5.34 -33.67
CA PHE A 153 15.23 -4.47 -33.94
C PHE A 153 14.84 -3.01 -34.20
N SER A 154 13.62 -2.61 -33.87
CA SER A 154 13.06 -1.29 -34.14
C SER A 154 12.63 -0.61 -32.85
N ILE A 155 13.00 0.68 -32.73
CA ILE A 155 12.45 1.68 -31.80
C ILE A 155 10.95 1.42 -31.60
N VAL A 156 10.57 1.00 -30.40
CA VAL A 156 9.16 0.72 -30.05
C VAL A 156 8.52 2.04 -29.63
N SER A 157 7.47 2.46 -30.31
CA SER A 157 6.68 3.62 -29.90
C SER A 157 5.38 3.20 -29.24
N CYS A 158 5.00 3.90 -28.18
CA CYS A 158 3.73 3.68 -27.48
C CYS A 158 2.55 3.90 -28.42
N ARG A 159 1.59 2.97 -28.44
CA ARG A 159 0.38 3.09 -29.28
C ARG A 159 -0.54 4.23 -28.86
N ASP A 160 -0.51 4.61 -27.58
CA ASP A 160 -1.42 5.62 -27.04
C ASP A 160 -0.86 7.04 -27.20
N CYS A 161 0.43 7.25 -26.92
CA CYS A 161 1.05 8.59 -26.99
C CYS A 161 2.09 8.79 -28.10
N GLY A 162 2.44 7.74 -28.86
CA GLY A 162 3.43 7.79 -29.94
C GLY A 162 4.89 7.97 -29.51
N ARG A 163 5.16 8.13 -28.20
CA ARG A 163 6.50 8.35 -27.65
C ARG A 163 7.33 7.07 -27.59
N LEU A 164 8.64 7.22 -27.60
CA LEU A 164 9.61 6.13 -27.48
C LEU A 164 9.38 5.34 -26.19
N GLN A 165 9.28 4.02 -26.33
CA GLN A 165 9.31 3.04 -25.26
C GLN A 165 10.66 2.35 -25.21
N SER A 166 11.26 2.29 -24.03
CA SER A 166 12.52 1.60 -23.80
C SER A 166 12.55 0.98 -22.41
N ASN A 167 13.22 -0.17 -22.28
CA ASN A 167 13.49 -0.78 -20.97
C ASN A 167 14.49 0.05 -20.16
N ASN A 168 15.29 0.91 -20.81
CA ASN A 168 16.13 1.87 -20.10
C ASN A 168 15.34 3.15 -19.81
N SER A 169 15.04 3.38 -18.53
CA SER A 169 14.28 4.54 -18.06
C SER A 169 14.92 5.89 -18.40
N ALA A 170 16.24 5.94 -18.63
CA ALA A 170 16.93 7.18 -18.99
C ALA A 170 16.61 7.65 -20.43
N VAL A 171 16.16 6.74 -21.30
CA VAL A 171 15.84 7.03 -22.70
C VAL A 171 14.36 6.78 -23.03
N ASN A 172 13.59 6.24 -22.10
CA ASN A 172 12.15 6.06 -22.26
C ASN A 172 11.41 7.42 -22.19
N GLU A 173 10.70 7.78 -23.26
CA GLU A 173 9.94 9.03 -23.35
C GLU A 173 8.45 8.83 -23.04
N CYS A 174 7.95 7.60 -23.07
CA CYS A 174 6.56 7.28 -22.78
C CYS A 174 6.22 7.43 -21.29
N ARG A 175 5.14 8.15 -20.98
CA ARG A 175 4.61 8.33 -19.62
C ARG A 175 3.13 7.95 -19.51
N CYS A 176 2.65 7.04 -20.34
CA CYS A 176 1.26 6.57 -20.28
C CYS A 176 0.97 5.73 -19.03
N PHE A 177 1.96 4.99 -18.55
CA PHE A 177 1.86 4.16 -17.34
C PHE A 177 3.14 4.28 -16.51
N PRO A 178 3.41 5.47 -15.92
CA PRO A 178 4.63 5.71 -15.16
C PRO A 178 4.75 4.80 -13.93
N GLU A 179 3.63 4.29 -13.41
CA GLU A 179 3.59 3.34 -12.29
C GLU A 179 4.06 1.92 -12.69
N LEU A 180 4.03 1.57 -13.98
CA LEU A 180 4.51 0.28 -14.49
C LEU A 180 5.87 0.37 -15.17
N TYR A 181 6.06 1.38 -16.02
CA TYR A 181 7.21 1.49 -16.92
C TYR A 181 8.13 2.68 -16.57
N GLY A 182 7.95 3.30 -15.40
CA GLY A 182 8.77 4.41 -14.90
C GLY A 182 9.98 3.98 -14.06
N CYS A 183 10.82 4.96 -13.67
CA CYS A 183 12.07 4.71 -12.94
C CYS A 183 11.93 4.48 -11.43
N CYS A 184 10.83 4.91 -10.80
CA CYS A 184 10.63 4.76 -9.37
C CYS A 184 9.45 3.83 -9.09
N LYS A 185 9.72 2.53 -8.92
CA LYS A 185 8.72 1.55 -8.47
C LYS A 185 8.56 1.68 -6.96
N THR A 186 7.59 2.46 -6.50
CA THR A 186 7.18 2.44 -5.09
C THR A 186 6.22 1.27 -4.85
N PRO A 187 6.21 0.65 -3.66
CA PRO A 187 5.22 -0.37 -3.33
C PRO A 187 3.81 0.18 -3.59
N PRO A 188 2.93 -0.57 -4.28
CA PRO A 188 1.57 -0.12 -4.51
C PRO A 188 0.85 0.14 -3.19
N PRO A 189 0.00 1.19 -3.11
CA PRO A 189 -0.76 1.56 -1.91
C PRO A 189 -1.92 0.57 -1.64
N VAL A 190 -1.57 -0.68 -1.45
CA VAL A 190 -2.43 -1.81 -1.13
C VAL A 190 -1.97 -2.48 0.15
N GLN A 191 -2.88 -3.15 0.84
CA GLN A 191 -2.56 -3.95 2.01
C GLN A 191 -2.93 -5.40 1.82
N VAL A 192 -2.12 -6.26 2.40
CA VAL A 192 -2.41 -7.68 2.53
C VAL A 192 -3.34 -7.86 3.73
N PHE A 193 -4.47 -8.54 3.55
CA PHE A 193 -5.40 -8.84 4.63
C PHE A 193 -5.71 -10.33 4.68
N ARG A 194 -6.05 -10.83 5.88
CA ARG A 194 -6.44 -12.22 6.03
C ARG A 194 -7.90 -12.41 5.59
N THR A 195 -8.14 -13.32 4.65
CA THR A 195 -9.52 -13.62 4.22
C THR A 195 -10.29 -14.34 5.34
N PRO A 196 -11.63 -14.20 5.42
CA PRO A 196 -12.43 -14.81 6.49
C PRO A 196 -12.31 -16.33 6.60
N LEU A 197 -12.12 -17.02 5.47
CA LEU A 197 -11.94 -18.48 5.44
C LEU A 197 -10.51 -18.90 5.80
N GLY A 198 -9.59 -17.95 5.94
CA GLY A 198 -8.23 -18.16 6.41
C GLY A 198 -7.35 -19.03 5.51
N MET A 199 -7.85 -19.43 4.33
CA MET A 199 -7.13 -20.30 3.38
C MET A 199 -6.06 -19.54 2.61
N ASN A 200 -6.29 -18.25 2.32
CA ASN A 200 -5.32 -17.39 1.65
C ASN A 200 -5.41 -15.94 2.18
N ASN A 201 -4.42 -15.14 1.84
CA ASN A 201 -4.49 -13.70 2.03
C ASN A 201 -5.07 -13.01 0.78
N GLY A 202 -5.78 -11.91 1.00
CA GLY A 202 -6.28 -11.03 -0.05
C GLY A 202 -5.54 -9.71 -0.07
N ILE A 203 -5.84 -8.90 -1.09
CA ILE A 203 -5.28 -7.56 -1.24
C ILE A 203 -6.42 -6.54 -1.25
N ILE A 204 -6.25 -5.45 -0.51
CA ILE A 204 -7.18 -4.34 -0.46
C ILE A 204 -6.49 -3.03 -0.81
N ALA A 205 -7.10 -2.24 -1.69
CA ALA A 205 -6.65 -0.90 -2.01
C ALA A 205 -6.77 0.05 -0.81
N ARG A 206 -5.75 0.88 -0.56
CA ARG A 206 -5.75 1.92 0.48
C ARG A 206 -5.82 3.34 -0.07
N CYS A 207 -5.72 3.50 -1.38
CA CYS A 207 -6.12 4.71 -2.09
C CYS A 207 -7.09 4.37 -3.21
N GLU A 208 -7.72 5.40 -3.75
CA GLU A 208 -8.45 5.25 -5.00
C GLU A 208 -7.46 5.06 -6.15
N PHE A 209 -7.72 4.06 -7.00
CA PHE A 209 -7.04 3.91 -8.27
C PHE A 209 -7.93 4.45 -9.38
N GLY A 210 -7.38 5.29 -10.24
CA GLY A 210 -8.08 5.76 -11.42
C GLY A 210 -8.51 4.59 -12.30
N ARG A 211 -9.63 4.73 -13.01
CA ARG A 211 -10.05 3.71 -13.97
C ARG A 211 -8.95 3.56 -15.04
N GLY A 212 -8.49 2.32 -15.23
CA GLY A 212 -7.41 2.03 -16.18
C GLY A 212 -6.00 2.29 -15.62
N SER A 213 -5.88 2.75 -14.37
CA SER A 213 -4.59 2.81 -13.68
C SER A 213 -4.09 1.41 -13.37
N ALA A 214 -2.81 1.21 -13.60
CA ALA A 214 -2.14 0.00 -13.16
C ALA A 214 -1.85 0.07 -11.66
N ILE A 215 -2.03 -1.06 -10.98
CA ILE A 215 -1.72 -1.19 -9.55
C ILE A 215 -0.26 -1.61 -9.38
N GLY A 216 0.18 -2.62 -10.12
CA GLY A 216 1.56 -3.09 -10.10
C GLY A 216 1.79 -4.19 -11.12
N GLU A 217 3.06 -4.49 -11.38
CA GLU A 217 3.46 -5.58 -12.25
C GLU A 217 3.31 -6.93 -11.51
N PHE A 218 2.83 -7.95 -12.23
CA PHE A 218 2.82 -9.32 -11.72
C PHE A 218 4.19 -9.96 -11.94
N VAL A 219 5.07 -9.82 -10.96
CA VAL A 219 6.45 -10.33 -11.01
C VAL A 219 6.62 -11.62 -10.24
N GLY A 220 7.47 -12.52 -10.72
CA GLY A 220 7.75 -13.81 -10.12
C GLY A 220 8.79 -14.59 -10.94
N LEU A 221 8.78 -15.91 -10.83
CA LEU A 221 9.61 -16.80 -11.65
C LEU A 221 8.96 -17.00 -13.02
N VAL A 222 9.64 -16.57 -14.10
CA VAL A 222 9.23 -16.82 -15.49
C VAL A 222 9.68 -18.22 -15.90
N THR A 223 8.73 -19.13 -16.08
CA THR A 223 8.98 -20.57 -16.31
C THR A 223 7.97 -21.14 -17.33
N LYS A 224 7.93 -22.46 -17.52
CA LYS A 224 6.96 -23.18 -18.37
C LYS A 224 6.69 -24.58 -17.84
N GLY A 225 5.54 -25.15 -18.21
CA GLY A 225 5.20 -26.54 -17.90
C GLY A 225 4.83 -26.81 -16.43
N MET A 226 4.51 -25.77 -15.66
CA MET A 226 3.95 -25.97 -14.32
C MET A 226 2.48 -26.37 -14.43
N GLU A 227 2.16 -27.54 -13.87
CA GLU A 227 0.81 -28.07 -13.77
C GLU A 227 0.36 -28.13 -12.31
N GLY A 228 -0.95 -27.98 -12.06
CA GLY A 228 -1.54 -28.06 -10.72
C GLY A 228 -1.14 -26.94 -9.76
N LYS A 229 -0.52 -25.86 -10.27
CA LYS A 229 -0.12 -24.68 -9.51
C LYS A 229 -0.78 -23.43 -10.08
N ASP A 230 -1.04 -22.45 -9.22
CA ASP A 230 -1.52 -21.15 -9.66
C ASP A 230 -0.38 -20.34 -10.28
N VAL A 231 -0.53 -20.01 -11.55
CA VAL A 231 0.45 -19.28 -12.37
C VAL A 231 -0.28 -18.33 -13.30
N MET A 232 0.30 -17.16 -13.55
CA MET A 232 -0.16 -16.33 -14.66
C MET A 232 0.38 -16.94 -15.96
N GLN A 233 -0.50 -17.28 -16.90
CA GLN A 233 -0.10 -17.83 -18.20
C GLN A 233 -0.14 -16.75 -19.28
N SER A 234 0.95 -16.65 -20.04
CA SER A 234 1.02 -15.75 -21.19
C SER A 234 0.01 -16.14 -22.27
N LYS A 235 -0.55 -15.15 -22.97
CA LYS A 235 -1.43 -15.35 -24.13
C LYS A 235 -0.66 -15.48 -25.46
N SER A 236 0.67 -15.51 -25.42
CA SER A 236 1.49 -15.59 -26.63
C SER A 236 1.34 -16.94 -27.30
N THR A 237 1.21 -16.98 -28.62
CA THR A 237 1.14 -18.25 -29.38
C THR A 237 2.51 -18.80 -29.76
N ARG A 238 3.55 -17.96 -29.75
CA ARG A 238 4.92 -18.36 -30.12
C ARG A 238 5.73 -18.84 -28.93
N ASN A 239 5.78 -18.02 -27.87
CA ASN A 239 6.56 -18.30 -26.67
C ASN A 239 5.62 -18.29 -25.47
N GLN A 240 4.97 -19.43 -25.22
CA GLN A 240 4.14 -19.58 -24.03
C GLN A 240 5.02 -19.69 -22.78
N TYR A 241 4.90 -18.72 -21.90
CA TYR A 241 5.51 -18.74 -20.58
C TYR A 241 4.45 -18.62 -19.47
N GLN A 242 4.87 -18.94 -18.27
CA GLN A 242 4.13 -18.82 -17.03
C GLN A 242 4.91 -17.92 -16.06
N ILE A 243 4.23 -17.15 -15.22
CA ILE A 243 4.82 -16.47 -14.07
C ILE A 243 4.28 -17.10 -12.80
N TYR A 244 5.18 -17.65 -11.99
CA TYR A 244 4.88 -18.30 -10.71
C TYR A 244 5.44 -17.47 -9.56
N GLN A 245 4.59 -17.10 -8.60
CA GLN A 245 5.03 -16.35 -7.42
C GLN A 245 5.48 -17.28 -6.29
N GLY A 246 4.63 -18.18 -5.80
CA GLY A 246 5.01 -19.13 -4.74
C GLY A 246 5.63 -18.45 -3.52
N ARG A 247 6.97 -18.47 -3.43
CA ARG A 247 7.79 -17.87 -2.35
C ARG A 247 8.48 -16.55 -2.76
N MET A 248 8.19 -16.00 -3.94
CA MET A 248 8.80 -14.75 -4.42
C MET A 248 7.85 -13.94 -5.31
N GLY A 249 7.95 -12.61 -5.31
CA GLY A 249 7.14 -11.76 -6.19
C GLY A 249 6.91 -10.37 -5.64
N SER A 250 6.06 -9.57 -6.28
CA SER A 250 5.73 -8.20 -5.81
C SER A 250 4.75 -8.21 -4.65
N LEU A 251 3.82 -9.15 -4.66
CA LEU A 251 2.75 -9.31 -3.69
C LEU A 251 2.48 -10.80 -3.55
N THR A 252 2.36 -11.33 -2.34
CA THR A 252 1.99 -12.73 -2.15
C THR A 252 0.50 -12.89 -2.31
N ILE A 253 0.06 -13.13 -3.55
CA ILE A 253 -1.31 -13.55 -3.82
C ILE A 253 -1.28 -15.07 -3.91
N ALA A 254 -1.55 -15.75 -2.79
CA ALA A 254 -1.93 -17.15 -2.87
C ALA A 254 -3.36 -17.19 -3.43
N SER A 255 -3.54 -17.07 -4.74
CA SER A 255 -4.84 -17.27 -5.37
C SER A 255 -5.00 -18.75 -5.70
N THR A 256 -5.56 -19.55 -4.78
CA THR A 256 -6.14 -20.84 -5.22
C THR A 256 -7.42 -20.67 -6.04
N LEU A 257 -7.84 -19.45 -6.43
CA LEU A 257 -8.99 -19.20 -7.30
C LEU A 257 -8.79 -17.94 -8.17
N PRO A 258 -9.36 -17.94 -9.40
CA PRO A 258 -9.07 -16.98 -10.44
C PRO A 258 -9.54 -15.56 -10.09
N PHE A 259 -8.71 -14.58 -10.44
CA PHE A 259 -9.13 -13.18 -10.51
C PHE A 259 -10.30 -13.06 -11.49
N TYR A 260 -11.51 -12.90 -10.97
CA TYR A 260 -12.57 -12.26 -11.73
C TYR A 260 -12.39 -10.75 -11.54
N ILE A 261 -11.99 -10.09 -12.63
CA ILE A 261 -12.16 -8.64 -12.83
C ILE A 261 -13.61 -8.40 -13.23
#